data_AF-A0A6M1SF84-F1
#
_entry.id   AF-A0A6M1SF84-F1
#
_cell.length_a   1.000
_cell.length_b   1.000
_cell.length_c   1.000
_cell.angle_alpha   90.00
_cell.angle_beta   90.00
_cell.angle_gamma   90.00
#
_symmetry.space_group_name_H-M   'P 1'
#
loop_
_entity.id
_entity.type
_entity.pdbx_description
1 polymer ?
#
loop_
_entity_poly.entity_id
_entity_poly.type
_entity_poly.pdbx_seq_one_letter_code
_entity_poly.pdbx_strand_id
1 'polypeptide(L)'
;PLHTIERQISEILQLHQPISNSAARRRVLELLTQVGIPEPETRLGSYPHQLSGGQRQRVMIAMALANEPDLLIADEPTTALDVTVQAQILALLADIRARLGMSLLFITHDLGIVRRIADRVCVMNGGKIVEQGPVEQVLTAPAHPYTKALLAAEPKPDPAPPRPNEPVVMQTKDLKVWFPIKRGLFRSTVGHIKAVDGVSVAVRKGETLGVVGESGSGKTTLGLALLRLISSDGRIVFLGKDIQGLRFKEMRPFRRDMQIVFQDPFGSLSPRMSVVDIIAEGLSVHQPGLSREERETRVVKALEDVGLNPETRFRYPHEFSGGQRQRISIARAIVLEPDFVVLDEPT
;
A
#
# COMPACT_ATOMS: atom_id res chain seq x y z
N PRO A 1 4.47 -19.45 7.73
CA PRO A 1 4.25 -20.92 7.66
C PRO A 1 5.57 -21.67 7.43
N LEU A 2 5.83 -22.73 8.19
CA LEU A 2 7.06 -23.54 8.11
C LEU A 2 6.92 -24.73 7.13
N HIS A 3 5.84 -24.76 6.35
CA HIS A 3 5.51 -25.84 5.43
C HIS A 3 5.52 -25.34 3.98
N THR A 4 5.83 -26.26 3.07
CA THR A 4 5.78 -26.02 1.63
C THR A 4 4.33 -25.90 1.16
N ILE A 5 4.13 -25.36 -0.05
CA ILE A 5 2.81 -25.26 -0.67
C ILE A 5 2.17 -26.65 -0.81
N GLU A 6 2.92 -27.63 -1.32
CA GLU A 6 2.43 -29.00 -1.49
C GLU A 6 1.92 -29.59 -0.18
N ARG A 7 2.69 -29.43 0.90
CA ARG A 7 2.31 -29.98 2.21
C ARG A 7 1.03 -29.33 2.74
N GLN A 8 0.93 -28.00 2.65
CA GLN A 8 -0.24 -27.26 3.15
C GLN A 8 -1.53 -27.67 2.44
N ILE A 9 -1.51 -27.81 1.11
CA ILE A 9 -2.71 -28.19 0.35
C ILE A 9 -3.01 -29.69 0.51
N SER A 10 -1.98 -30.54 0.49
CA SER A 10 -2.16 -32.00 0.65
C SER A 10 -2.75 -32.37 2.00
N GLU A 11 -2.34 -31.67 3.08
CA GLU A 11 -2.88 -31.88 4.42
C GLU A 11 -4.40 -31.65 4.46
N ILE A 12 -4.88 -30.55 3.86
CA ILE A 12 -6.32 -30.24 3.78
C ILE A 12 -7.08 -31.35 3.04
N LEU A 13 -6.53 -31.82 1.92
CA LEU A 13 -7.18 -32.87 1.14
C LEU A 13 -7.22 -34.21 1.89
N GLN A 14 -6.13 -34.60 2.54
CA GLN A 14 -6.00 -35.88 3.23
C GLN A 14 -6.81 -35.96 4.53
N LEU A 15 -7.00 -34.82 5.20
CA LEU A 15 -7.82 -34.77 6.41
C LEU A 15 -9.31 -34.94 6.12
N HIS A 16 -9.77 -34.52 4.93
CA HIS A 16 -11.18 -34.51 4.57
C HIS A 16 -11.58 -35.58 3.57
N GLN A 17 -10.62 -36.18 2.86
CA GLN A 17 -10.87 -37.16 1.81
C GLN A 17 -9.96 -38.38 1.96
N PRO A 18 -10.46 -39.62 1.73
CA PRO A 18 -9.64 -40.82 1.76
C PRO A 18 -8.79 -40.94 0.49
N ILE A 19 -7.76 -40.09 0.36
CA ILE A 19 -6.89 -40.03 -0.81
C ILE A 19 -5.45 -40.42 -0.49
N SER A 20 -4.79 -41.11 -1.42
CA SER A 20 -3.37 -41.46 -1.29
C SER A 20 -2.47 -40.24 -1.51
N ASN A 21 -1.21 -40.30 -1.05
CA ASN A 21 -0.22 -39.24 -1.29
C ASN A 21 -0.04 -38.88 -2.78
N SER A 22 -0.05 -39.88 -3.67
CA SER A 22 0.09 -39.65 -5.12
C SER A 22 -1.16 -39.02 -5.72
N ALA A 23 -2.35 -39.36 -5.22
CA ALA A 23 -3.59 -38.71 -5.62
C ALA A 23 -3.65 -37.26 -5.10
N ALA A 24 -3.25 -37.02 -3.85
CA ALA A 24 -3.18 -35.69 -3.24
C ALA A 24 -2.27 -34.77 -4.06
N ARG A 25 -1.05 -35.20 -4.38
CA ARG A 25 -0.11 -34.41 -5.20
C ARG A 25 -0.69 -34.04 -6.57
N ARG A 26 -1.37 -34.96 -7.25
CA ARG A 26 -2.05 -34.65 -8.52
C ARG A 26 -3.14 -33.60 -8.33
N ARG A 27 -3.97 -33.74 -7.29
CA ARG A 27 -5.01 -32.77 -6.97
C ARG A 27 -4.44 -31.40 -6.62
N VAL A 28 -3.32 -31.34 -5.90
CA VAL A 28 -2.59 -30.09 -5.64
C VAL A 28 -2.20 -29.39 -6.95
N LEU A 29 -1.62 -30.13 -7.91
CA LEU A 29 -1.24 -29.55 -9.21
C LEU A 29 -2.43 -29.02 -9.99
N GLU A 30 -3.56 -29.75 -9.98
CA GLU A 30 -4.81 -29.29 -10.59
C GLU A 30 -5.30 -27.99 -9.96
N LEU A 31 -5.33 -27.92 -8.62
CA LEU A 31 -5.76 -26.72 -7.89
C LEU A 31 -4.84 -25.53 -8.17
N LEU A 32 -3.51 -25.73 -8.15
CA LEU A 32 -2.54 -24.67 -8.46
C LEU A 32 -2.68 -24.17 -9.91
N THR A 33 -2.97 -25.08 -10.84
CA THR A 33 -3.26 -24.74 -12.25
C THR A 33 -4.57 -23.95 -12.36
N GLN A 34 -5.62 -24.39 -11.65
CA GLN A 34 -6.94 -23.76 -11.64
C GLN A 34 -6.89 -22.32 -11.12
N VAL A 35 -6.03 -22.04 -10.13
CA VAL A 35 -5.83 -20.69 -9.60
C VAL A 35 -4.78 -19.88 -10.39
N GLY A 36 -4.22 -20.43 -11.47
CA GLY A 36 -3.29 -19.73 -12.35
C GLY A 36 -1.89 -19.51 -11.76
N ILE A 37 -1.37 -20.45 -10.97
CA ILE A 37 0.06 -20.44 -10.60
C ILE A 37 0.91 -20.82 -11.81
N PRO A 38 1.89 -19.99 -12.22
CA PRO A 38 2.80 -20.35 -13.30
C PRO A 38 3.73 -21.48 -12.86
N GLU A 39 3.92 -22.46 -13.76
CA GLU A 39 4.83 -23.61 -13.57
C GLU A 39 4.61 -24.32 -12.20
N PRO A 40 3.39 -24.80 -11.91
CA PRO A 40 3.00 -25.27 -10.58
C PRO A 40 3.89 -26.41 -10.06
N GLU A 41 4.45 -27.23 -10.95
CA GLU A 41 5.39 -28.32 -10.63
C GLU A 41 6.65 -27.80 -9.93
N THR A 42 7.17 -26.65 -10.38
CA THR A 42 8.35 -26.02 -9.78
C THR A 42 8.06 -25.37 -8.43
N ARG A 43 6.78 -25.07 -8.17
CA ARG A 43 6.33 -24.33 -6.98
C ARG A 43 5.92 -25.22 -5.82
N LEU A 44 5.68 -26.51 -6.02
CA LEU A 44 5.30 -27.46 -4.96
C LEU A 44 6.18 -27.38 -3.70
N GLY A 45 7.51 -27.32 -3.89
CA GLY A 45 8.50 -27.22 -2.82
C GLY A 45 8.76 -25.80 -2.29
N SER A 46 8.11 -24.78 -2.86
CA SER A 46 8.27 -23.39 -2.41
C SER A 46 7.61 -23.17 -1.06
N TYR A 47 8.20 -22.31 -0.25
CA TYR A 47 7.59 -21.77 0.97
C TYR A 47 6.83 -20.48 0.67
N PRO A 48 5.82 -20.10 1.49
CA PRO A 48 5.02 -18.89 1.23
C PRO A 48 5.82 -17.60 1.09
N HIS A 49 6.92 -17.45 1.83
CA HIS A 49 7.79 -16.26 1.75
C HIS A 49 8.60 -16.17 0.44
N GLN A 50 8.62 -17.24 -0.37
CA GLN A 50 9.30 -17.29 -1.66
C GLN A 50 8.37 -16.96 -2.84
N LEU A 51 7.08 -16.72 -2.58
CA LEU A 51 6.07 -16.37 -3.56
C LEU A 51 5.82 -14.85 -3.60
N SER A 52 5.35 -14.33 -4.74
CA SER A 52 4.79 -12.97 -4.80
C SER A 52 3.49 -12.85 -3.98
N GLY A 53 3.05 -11.62 -3.68
CA GLY A 53 1.78 -11.38 -2.99
C GLY A 53 0.60 -12.05 -3.70
N GLY A 54 0.48 -11.86 -5.01
CA GLY A 54 -0.58 -12.49 -5.82
C GLY A 54 -0.47 -14.01 -5.88
N GLN A 55 0.74 -14.57 -5.94
CA GLN A 55 0.94 -16.02 -5.89
C GLN A 55 0.53 -16.61 -4.54
N ARG A 56 0.88 -15.95 -3.42
CA ARG A 56 0.39 -16.36 -2.09
C ARG A 56 -1.12 -16.36 -2.04
N GLN A 57 -1.77 -15.32 -2.55
CA GLN A 57 -3.22 -15.23 -2.57
C GLN A 57 -3.86 -16.35 -3.40
N ARG A 58 -3.32 -16.66 -4.57
CA ARG A 58 -3.76 -17.78 -5.41
C ARG A 58 -3.63 -19.11 -4.67
N VAL A 59 -2.52 -19.35 -3.96
CA VAL A 59 -2.34 -20.56 -3.13
C VAL A 59 -3.39 -20.62 -2.02
N MET A 60 -3.70 -19.51 -1.35
CA MET A 60 -4.77 -19.46 -0.34
C MET A 60 -6.15 -19.80 -0.94
N ILE A 61 -6.45 -19.29 -2.14
CA ILE A 61 -7.68 -19.64 -2.86
C ILE A 61 -7.68 -21.14 -3.21
N ALA A 62 -6.57 -21.70 -3.68
CA ALA A 62 -6.46 -23.13 -3.96
C ALA A 62 -6.70 -24.00 -2.72
N MET A 63 -6.18 -23.58 -1.56
CA MET A 63 -6.42 -24.23 -0.29
C MET A 63 -7.91 -24.19 0.10
N ALA A 64 -8.57 -23.04 -0.07
CA ALA A 64 -9.99 -22.90 0.23
C ALA A 64 -10.90 -23.73 -0.69
N LEU A 65 -10.47 -23.93 -1.94
CA LEU A 65 -11.21 -24.71 -2.95
C LEU A 65 -10.88 -26.21 -2.93
N ALA A 66 -9.93 -26.64 -2.09
CA ALA A 66 -9.43 -28.02 -2.11
C ALA A 66 -10.53 -29.08 -1.94
N ASN A 67 -11.56 -28.74 -1.17
CA ASN A 67 -12.71 -29.60 -0.91
C ASN A 67 -13.99 -29.18 -1.66
N GLU A 68 -13.88 -28.38 -2.71
CA GLU A 68 -15.01 -27.98 -3.58
C GLU A 68 -16.22 -27.44 -2.79
N PRO A 69 -16.05 -26.37 -1.98
CA PRO A 69 -17.12 -25.89 -1.12
C PRO A 69 -18.27 -25.28 -1.92
N ASP A 70 -19.49 -25.39 -1.38
CA ASP A 70 -20.67 -24.71 -1.93
C ASP A 70 -20.68 -23.19 -1.62
N LEU A 71 -19.91 -22.76 -0.61
CA LEU A 71 -19.78 -21.36 -0.18
C LEU A 71 -18.31 -21.02 0.08
N LEU A 72 -17.82 -19.98 -0.59
CA LEU A 72 -16.55 -19.34 -0.27
C LEU A 72 -16.78 -18.02 0.45
N ILE A 73 -16.15 -17.85 1.62
CA ILE A 73 -16.09 -16.58 2.32
C ILE A 73 -14.72 -15.96 2.00
N ALA A 74 -14.75 -14.82 1.30
CA ALA A 74 -13.56 -14.09 0.91
C ALA A 74 -13.48 -12.80 1.72
N ASP A 75 -12.69 -12.85 2.80
CA ASP A 75 -12.45 -11.69 3.67
C ASP A 75 -11.26 -10.89 3.18
N GLU A 76 -11.53 -9.67 2.70
CA GLU A 76 -10.55 -8.75 2.14
C GLU A 76 -9.52 -9.42 1.20
N PRO A 77 -9.97 -10.19 0.18
CA PRO A 77 -9.12 -11.13 -0.54
C PRO A 77 -8.12 -10.47 -1.50
N THR A 78 -8.12 -9.15 -1.57
CA THR A 78 -7.26 -8.34 -2.45
C THR A 78 -6.45 -7.31 -1.70
N THR A 79 -6.55 -7.26 -0.36
CA THR A 79 -5.79 -6.33 0.45
C THR A 79 -4.28 -6.59 0.28
N ALA A 80 -3.49 -5.52 0.22
CA ALA A 80 -2.04 -5.53 0.00
C ALA A 80 -1.57 -6.10 -1.37
N LEU A 81 -2.46 -6.20 -2.35
CA LEU A 81 -2.11 -6.50 -3.75
C LEU A 81 -2.13 -5.21 -4.57
N ASP A 82 -1.26 -5.11 -5.57
CA ASP A 82 -1.36 -4.01 -6.53
C ASP A 82 -2.63 -4.13 -7.39
N VAL A 83 -3.06 -3.01 -7.97
CA VAL A 83 -4.33 -2.88 -8.71
C VAL A 83 -4.45 -3.91 -9.86
N THR A 84 -3.34 -4.22 -10.53
CA THR A 84 -3.33 -5.20 -11.63
C THR A 84 -3.56 -6.61 -11.09
N VAL A 85 -2.83 -6.99 -10.04
CA VAL A 85 -3.00 -8.30 -9.39
C VAL A 85 -4.39 -8.42 -8.76
N GLN A 86 -4.89 -7.38 -8.10
CA GLN A 86 -6.25 -7.31 -7.57
C GLN A 86 -7.28 -7.64 -8.65
N ALA A 87 -7.21 -6.99 -9.82
CA ALA A 87 -8.12 -7.26 -10.94
C ALA A 87 -8.05 -8.73 -11.40
N GLN A 88 -6.85 -9.31 -11.46
CA GLN A 88 -6.69 -10.73 -11.81
C GLN A 88 -7.29 -11.68 -10.78
N ILE A 89 -7.15 -11.39 -9.48
CA ILE A 89 -7.74 -12.22 -8.41
C ILE A 89 -9.27 -12.12 -8.44
N LEU A 90 -9.83 -10.94 -8.65
CA LEU A 90 -11.28 -10.77 -8.77
C LEU A 90 -11.84 -11.52 -9.99
N ALA A 91 -11.16 -11.45 -11.14
CA ALA A 91 -11.52 -12.21 -12.33
C ALA A 91 -11.45 -13.72 -12.08
N LEU A 92 -10.42 -14.18 -11.37
CA LEU A 92 -10.28 -15.58 -10.98
C LEU A 92 -11.44 -16.05 -10.11
N LEU A 93 -11.80 -15.29 -9.07
CA LEU A 93 -12.91 -15.64 -8.18
C LEU A 93 -14.24 -15.68 -8.94
N ALA A 94 -14.48 -14.73 -9.85
CA ALA A 94 -15.69 -14.71 -10.68
C ALA A 94 -15.79 -15.93 -11.60
N ASP A 95 -14.68 -16.32 -12.24
CA ASP A 95 -14.60 -17.49 -13.12
C ASP A 95 -14.79 -18.81 -12.33
N ILE A 96 -14.15 -18.94 -11.17
CA ILE A 96 -14.32 -20.12 -10.30
C ILE A 96 -15.75 -20.22 -9.80
N ARG A 97 -16.35 -19.10 -9.35
CA ARG A 97 -17.77 -19.03 -8.95
C ARG A 97 -18.67 -19.56 -10.07
N ALA A 98 -18.46 -19.09 -11.30
CA ALA A 98 -19.26 -19.48 -12.46
C ALA A 98 -19.07 -20.97 -12.81
N ARG A 99 -17.84 -21.48 -12.79
CA ARG A 99 -17.53 -22.87 -13.13
C ARG A 99 -18.03 -23.89 -12.10
N LEU A 100 -17.96 -23.55 -10.82
CA LEU A 100 -18.34 -24.46 -9.73
C LEU A 100 -19.78 -24.30 -9.26
N GLY A 101 -20.51 -23.27 -9.71
CA GLY A 101 -21.85 -22.96 -9.19
C GLY A 101 -21.87 -22.57 -7.71
N MET A 102 -20.71 -22.16 -7.18
CA MET A 102 -20.49 -21.86 -5.77
C MET A 102 -21.04 -20.48 -5.40
N SER A 103 -21.50 -20.31 -4.16
CA SER A 103 -21.85 -19.01 -3.59
C SER A 103 -20.61 -18.27 -3.07
N LEU A 104 -20.58 -16.95 -3.21
CA LEU A 104 -19.47 -16.11 -2.75
C LEU A 104 -19.97 -15.05 -1.76
N LEU A 105 -19.51 -15.13 -0.51
CA LEU A 105 -19.63 -14.05 0.46
C LEU A 105 -18.34 -13.22 0.42
N PHE A 106 -18.44 -12.01 -0.12
CA PHE A 106 -17.29 -11.12 -0.29
C PHE A 106 -17.33 -9.99 0.74
N ILE A 107 -16.33 -9.92 1.62
CA ILE A 107 -16.21 -8.90 2.66
C ILE A 107 -15.12 -7.91 2.21
N THR A 108 -15.49 -6.65 2.05
CA THR A 108 -14.58 -5.58 1.63
C THR A 108 -15.11 -4.22 2.06
N HIS A 109 -14.19 -3.27 2.16
CA HIS A 109 -14.50 -1.84 2.32
C HIS A 109 -14.49 -1.08 0.99
N ASP A 110 -14.14 -1.71 -0.13
CA ASP A 110 -14.08 -1.09 -1.46
C ASP A 110 -15.40 -1.29 -2.22
N LEU A 111 -16.20 -0.23 -2.34
CA LEU A 111 -17.48 -0.29 -3.06
C LEU A 111 -17.30 -0.38 -4.58
N GLY A 112 -16.16 0.06 -5.11
CA GLY A 112 -15.80 -0.11 -6.51
C GLY A 112 -15.66 -1.58 -6.88
N ILE A 113 -15.11 -2.40 -5.99
CA ILE A 113 -15.11 -3.87 -6.13
C ILE A 113 -16.54 -4.40 -6.03
N VAL A 114 -17.28 -4.04 -4.98
CA VAL A 114 -18.68 -4.49 -4.78
C VAL A 114 -19.53 -4.25 -6.03
N ARG A 115 -19.42 -3.07 -6.64
CA ARG A 115 -20.11 -2.69 -7.87
C ARG A 115 -19.85 -3.63 -9.05
N ARG A 116 -18.67 -4.26 -9.10
CA ARG A 116 -18.23 -5.09 -10.23
C ARG A 116 -18.55 -6.57 -10.07
N ILE A 117 -18.55 -7.10 -8.85
CA ILE A 117 -18.57 -8.56 -8.62
C ILE A 117 -19.82 -9.08 -7.92
N ALA A 118 -20.51 -8.23 -7.16
CA ALA A 118 -21.58 -8.67 -6.27
C ALA A 118 -22.96 -8.43 -6.91
N ASP A 119 -23.87 -9.37 -6.70
CA ASP A 119 -25.27 -9.23 -7.13
C ASP A 119 -26.09 -8.41 -6.11
N ARG A 120 -25.76 -8.59 -4.82
CA ARG A 120 -26.39 -7.91 -3.68
C ARG A 120 -25.33 -7.43 -2.69
N VAL A 121 -25.67 -6.39 -1.92
CA VAL A 121 -24.80 -5.83 -0.87
C VAL A 121 -25.55 -5.70 0.45
N CYS A 122 -24.83 -5.89 1.55
CA CYS A 122 -25.26 -5.57 2.91
C CYS A 122 -24.27 -4.57 3.51
N VAL A 123 -24.77 -3.42 3.95
CA VAL A 123 -23.99 -2.38 4.63
C VAL A 123 -24.15 -2.58 6.13
N MET A 124 -23.03 -2.69 6.85
CA MET A 124 -23.03 -2.89 8.29
C MET A 124 -22.49 -1.65 9.04
N ASN A 125 -23.13 -1.29 10.14
CA ASN A 125 -22.64 -0.29 11.08
C ASN A 125 -22.99 -0.70 12.53
N GLY A 126 -22.06 -0.56 13.46
CA GLY A 126 -22.28 -0.92 14.87
C GLY A 126 -22.71 -2.38 15.09
N GLY A 127 -22.22 -3.31 14.25
CA GLY A 127 -22.56 -4.72 14.32
C GLY A 127 -23.95 -5.09 13.78
N LYS A 128 -24.64 -4.18 13.09
CA LYS A 128 -25.97 -4.41 12.49
C LYS A 128 -25.95 -4.15 11.00
N ILE A 129 -26.71 -4.93 10.22
CA ILE A 129 -27.02 -4.59 8.83
C ILE A 129 -27.97 -3.39 8.87
N VAL A 130 -27.50 -2.25 8.37
CA VAL A 130 -28.26 -0.99 8.33
C VAL A 130 -28.94 -0.76 6.99
N GLU A 131 -28.45 -1.40 5.93
CA GLU A 131 -29.04 -1.36 4.59
C GLU A 131 -28.65 -2.61 3.80
N GLN A 132 -29.56 -3.15 3.00
CA GLN A 132 -29.29 -4.30 2.14
C GLN A 132 -30.18 -4.28 0.90
N GLY A 133 -29.68 -4.80 -0.23
CA GLY A 133 -30.44 -4.86 -1.48
C GLY A 133 -29.58 -5.23 -2.69
N PRO A 134 -30.16 -5.17 -3.90
CA PRO A 134 -29.39 -5.19 -5.13
C PRO A 134 -28.32 -4.11 -5.12
N VAL A 135 -27.11 -4.44 -5.61
CA VAL A 135 -25.96 -3.52 -5.58
C VAL A 135 -26.28 -2.20 -6.26
N GLU A 136 -26.91 -2.25 -7.44
CA GLU A 136 -27.31 -1.04 -8.18
C GLU A 136 -28.16 -0.11 -7.31
N GLN A 137 -29.24 -0.62 -6.73
CA GLN A 137 -30.15 0.18 -5.89
C GLN A 137 -29.44 0.81 -4.69
N VAL A 138 -28.68 0.04 -3.92
CA VAL A 138 -28.03 0.52 -2.69
C VAL A 138 -26.93 1.53 -2.99
N LEU A 139 -26.19 1.36 -4.10
CA LEU A 139 -25.09 2.26 -4.45
C LEU A 139 -25.56 3.53 -5.21
N THR A 140 -26.69 3.51 -5.91
CA THR A 140 -27.20 4.68 -6.63
C THR A 140 -28.23 5.49 -5.84
N ALA A 141 -29.06 4.82 -5.04
CA ALA A 141 -30.14 5.43 -4.28
C ALA A 141 -30.15 4.94 -2.83
N PRO A 142 -29.07 5.18 -2.06
CA PRO A 142 -28.97 4.75 -0.67
C PRO A 142 -30.06 5.40 0.20
N ALA A 143 -30.73 4.61 1.03
CA ALA A 143 -31.72 5.09 1.98
C ALA A 143 -31.08 5.51 3.31
N HIS A 144 -30.13 4.72 3.82
CA HIS A 144 -29.61 4.90 5.17
C HIS A 144 -28.55 6.02 5.24
N PRO A 145 -28.56 6.90 6.26
CA PRO A 145 -27.59 8.00 6.39
C PRO A 145 -26.12 7.55 6.38
N TYR A 146 -25.83 6.41 7.01
CA TYR A 146 -24.47 5.84 7.01
C TYR A 146 -24.02 5.43 5.61
N THR A 147 -24.88 4.77 4.82
CA THR A 147 -24.57 4.38 3.43
C THR A 147 -24.32 5.61 2.56
N LYS A 148 -25.12 6.67 2.74
CA LYS A 148 -24.91 7.97 2.08
C LYS A 148 -23.55 8.57 2.42
N ALA A 149 -23.18 8.58 3.71
CA ALA A 149 -21.89 9.09 4.17
C ALA A 149 -20.72 8.27 3.61
N LEU A 150 -20.87 6.94 3.56
CA LEU A 150 -19.88 6.03 3.03
C LEU A 150 -19.66 6.23 1.52
N LEU A 151 -20.73 6.35 0.73
CA LEU A 151 -20.64 6.67 -0.70
C LEU A 151 -20.08 8.07 -0.97
N ALA A 152 -20.40 9.04 -0.11
CA ALA A 152 -19.87 10.40 -0.23
C ALA A 152 -18.37 10.49 0.08
N ALA A 153 -17.83 9.53 0.83
CA ALA A 153 -16.42 9.46 1.17
C ALA A 153 -15.54 8.88 0.04
N GLU A 154 -16.12 8.26 -0.99
CA GLU A 154 -15.36 7.81 -2.16
C GLU A 154 -14.72 9.02 -2.87
N PRO A 155 -13.40 8.98 -3.14
CA PRO A 155 -12.72 10.04 -3.88
C PRO A 155 -13.38 10.25 -5.24
N LYS A 156 -13.98 11.42 -5.46
CA LYS A 156 -14.50 11.80 -6.77
C LYS A 156 -13.32 12.21 -7.66
N PRO A 157 -13.32 11.84 -8.96
CA PRO A 157 -12.31 12.30 -9.89
C PRO A 157 -12.47 13.81 -10.10
N ASP A 158 -11.76 14.59 -9.30
CA ASP A 158 -11.62 16.04 -9.42
C ASP A 158 -10.12 16.40 -9.48
N PRO A 159 -9.41 15.99 -10.55
CA PRO A 159 -8.01 16.31 -10.70
C PRO A 159 -7.86 17.82 -10.83
N ALA A 160 -6.92 18.40 -10.07
CA ALA A 160 -6.57 19.80 -10.23
C ALA A 160 -6.18 20.07 -11.70
N PRO A 161 -6.65 21.17 -12.30
CA PRO A 161 -6.33 21.48 -13.70
C PRO A 161 -4.80 21.60 -13.88
N PRO A 162 -4.26 21.13 -15.02
CA PRO A 162 -2.83 21.22 -15.30
C PRO A 162 -2.34 22.68 -15.21
N ARG A 163 -1.21 22.89 -14.53
CA ARG A 163 -0.59 24.22 -14.36
C ARG A 163 0.76 24.29 -15.08
N PRO A 164 0.78 24.37 -16.42
CA PRO A 164 2.02 24.22 -17.20
C PRO A 164 3.04 25.36 -16.97
N ASN A 165 2.57 26.54 -16.55
CA ASN A 165 3.39 27.73 -16.34
C ASN A 165 3.96 27.85 -14.93
N GLU A 166 3.55 26.98 -14.00
CA GLU A 166 4.09 26.99 -12.64
C GLU A 166 5.55 26.48 -12.64
N PRO A 167 6.40 26.99 -11.74
CA PRO A 167 7.80 26.60 -11.68
C PRO A 167 7.92 25.12 -11.34
N VAL A 168 8.96 24.48 -11.90
CA VAL A 168 9.30 23.09 -11.56
C VAL A 168 9.88 23.06 -10.15
N VAL A 169 9.29 22.27 -9.28
CA VAL A 169 9.73 22.08 -7.89
C VAL A 169 10.74 20.95 -7.81
N MET A 170 10.44 19.80 -8.42
CA MET A 170 11.31 18.63 -8.45
C MET A 170 11.51 18.16 -9.88
N GLN A 171 12.74 17.87 -10.28
CA GLN A 171 13.06 17.35 -11.60
C GLN A 171 14.17 16.32 -11.52
N THR A 172 14.07 15.27 -12.32
CA THR A 172 15.17 14.34 -12.55
C THR A 172 15.36 14.03 -14.03
N LYS A 173 16.60 13.72 -14.42
CA LYS A 173 16.97 13.29 -15.77
C LYS A 173 17.89 12.08 -15.70
N ASP A 174 17.49 11.02 -16.40
CA ASP A 174 18.21 9.74 -16.49
C ASP A 174 18.51 9.12 -15.11
N LEU A 175 17.54 9.15 -14.20
CA LEU A 175 17.68 8.61 -12.85
C LEU A 175 17.87 7.09 -12.88
N LYS A 176 18.89 6.60 -12.18
CA LYS A 176 19.21 5.17 -12.06
C LYS A 176 19.47 4.79 -10.61
N VAL A 177 18.84 3.71 -10.17
CA VAL A 177 19.06 3.10 -8.85
C VAL A 177 19.19 1.60 -9.02
N TRP A 178 20.43 1.12 -8.92
CA TRP A 178 20.78 -0.27 -9.16
C TRP A 178 21.36 -0.89 -7.88
N PHE A 179 20.71 -1.94 -7.37
CA PHE A 179 21.15 -2.61 -6.15
C PHE A 179 22.04 -3.82 -6.50
N PRO A 180 23.22 -3.98 -5.88
CA PRO A 180 24.11 -5.09 -6.18
C PRO A 180 23.55 -6.42 -5.67
N ILE A 181 23.54 -7.44 -6.51
CA ILE A 181 23.26 -8.82 -6.14
C ILE A 181 24.57 -9.44 -5.64
N LYS A 182 24.63 -9.78 -4.35
CA LYS A 182 25.80 -10.43 -3.74
C LYS A 182 25.54 -11.93 -3.59
N ARG A 183 26.46 -12.78 -4.06
CA ARG A 183 26.40 -14.25 -3.89
C ARG A 183 27.73 -14.82 -3.38
N GLY A 184 27.67 -16.00 -2.77
CA GLY A 184 28.82 -16.74 -2.25
C GLY A 184 29.32 -16.29 -0.88
N LEU A 185 30.23 -17.08 -0.29
CA LEU A 185 30.81 -16.83 1.04
C LEU A 185 31.57 -15.49 1.12
N PHE A 186 32.12 -15.03 -0.01
CA PHE A 186 32.90 -13.78 -0.12
C PHE A 186 32.08 -12.56 -0.57
N ARG A 187 30.73 -12.67 -0.69
CA ARG A 187 29.81 -11.58 -1.06
C ARG A 187 30.23 -10.77 -2.32
N SER A 188 30.75 -11.43 -3.35
CA SER A 188 31.08 -10.75 -4.61
C SER A 188 29.81 -10.30 -5.33
N THR A 189 29.87 -9.12 -5.98
CA THR A 189 28.77 -8.61 -6.81
C THR A 189 28.71 -9.39 -8.11
N VAL A 190 27.61 -10.12 -8.33
CA VAL A 190 27.41 -10.98 -9.50
C VAL A 190 26.40 -10.41 -10.50
N GLY A 191 25.78 -9.27 -10.17
CA GLY A 191 24.79 -8.60 -11.01
C GLY A 191 24.16 -7.43 -10.26
N HIS A 192 23.19 -6.77 -10.90
CA HIS A 192 22.43 -5.68 -10.28
C HIS A 192 20.93 -5.88 -10.51
N ILE A 193 20.13 -5.57 -9.48
CA ILE A 193 18.69 -5.36 -9.60
C ILE A 193 18.48 -3.90 -9.97
N LYS A 194 17.97 -3.66 -11.18
CA LYS A 194 17.67 -2.33 -11.68
C LYS A 194 16.29 -1.88 -11.17
N ALA A 195 16.25 -1.26 -10.01
CA ALA A 195 14.99 -0.80 -9.43
C ALA A 195 14.45 0.46 -10.11
N VAL A 196 15.35 1.34 -10.58
CA VAL A 196 15.03 2.49 -11.43
C VAL A 196 16.09 2.53 -12.53
N ASP A 197 15.70 2.66 -13.79
CA ASP A 197 16.63 2.67 -14.93
C ASP A 197 16.23 3.73 -15.98
N GLY A 198 16.89 4.87 -15.96
CA GLY A 198 16.76 5.94 -16.96
C GLY A 198 15.49 6.79 -16.83
N VAL A 199 14.93 6.92 -15.63
CA VAL A 199 13.68 7.66 -15.41
C VAL A 199 13.92 9.17 -15.46
N SER A 200 13.10 9.89 -16.23
CA SER A 200 13.11 11.36 -16.29
C SER A 200 11.69 11.88 -16.03
N VAL A 201 11.53 12.64 -14.96
CA VAL A 201 10.23 13.22 -14.54
C VAL A 201 10.42 14.63 -13.99
N ALA A 202 9.37 15.43 -14.05
CA ALA A 202 9.31 16.75 -13.42
C ALA A 202 7.97 16.91 -12.71
N VAL A 203 7.97 17.61 -11.58
CA VAL A 203 6.79 17.96 -10.78
C VAL A 203 6.81 19.46 -10.55
N ARG A 204 5.73 20.13 -10.94
CA ARG A 204 5.54 21.57 -10.80
C ARG A 204 4.83 21.94 -9.50
N LYS A 205 4.89 23.21 -9.16
CA LYS A 205 4.17 23.73 -8.00
C LYS A 205 2.65 23.49 -8.15
N GLY A 206 2.06 22.83 -7.15
CA GLY A 206 0.64 22.49 -7.15
C GLY A 206 0.25 21.34 -8.09
N GLU A 207 1.23 20.62 -8.65
CA GLU A 207 1.00 19.42 -9.45
C GLU A 207 1.07 18.16 -8.58
N THR A 208 0.14 17.23 -8.80
CA THR A 208 0.21 15.88 -8.22
C THR A 208 0.64 14.89 -9.29
N LEU A 209 1.82 14.28 -9.12
CA LEU A 209 2.30 13.20 -9.99
C LEU A 209 1.93 11.84 -9.39
N GLY A 210 1.06 11.09 -10.06
CA GLY A 210 0.75 9.71 -9.73
C GLY A 210 1.78 8.74 -10.32
N VAL A 211 2.43 7.92 -9.48
CA VAL A 211 3.33 6.85 -9.92
C VAL A 211 2.68 5.51 -9.59
N VAL A 212 2.30 4.76 -10.63
CA VAL A 212 1.61 3.47 -10.50
C VAL A 212 2.42 2.34 -11.14
N GLY A 213 2.25 1.12 -10.63
CA GLY A 213 2.93 -0.06 -11.14
C GLY A 213 2.86 -1.23 -10.16
N GLU A 214 3.25 -2.42 -10.61
CA GLU A 214 3.22 -3.66 -9.84
C GLU A 214 4.04 -3.57 -8.54
N SER A 215 3.74 -4.44 -7.57
CA SER A 215 4.59 -4.57 -6.38
C SER A 215 6.05 -4.86 -6.80
N GLY A 216 7.01 -4.09 -6.28
CA GLY A 216 8.42 -4.22 -6.64
C GLY A 216 8.86 -3.50 -7.92
N SER A 217 7.99 -2.74 -8.60
CA SER A 217 8.34 -1.98 -9.81
C SER A 217 9.27 -0.78 -9.60
N GLY A 218 9.65 -0.48 -8.35
CA GLY A 218 10.57 0.62 -8.01
C GLY A 218 9.91 1.95 -7.62
N LYS A 219 8.59 1.99 -7.36
CA LYS A 219 7.85 3.21 -6.95
C LYS A 219 8.46 3.89 -5.72
N THR A 220 8.57 3.15 -4.62
CA THR A 220 9.21 3.62 -3.38
C THR A 220 10.66 4.00 -3.62
N THR A 221 11.39 3.23 -4.44
CA THR A 221 12.78 3.52 -4.79
C THR A 221 12.91 4.85 -5.53
N LEU A 222 12.02 5.16 -6.47
CA LEU A 222 11.97 6.43 -7.18
C LEU A 222 11.75 7.60 -6.21
N GLY A 223 10.76 7.50 -5.31
CA GLY A 223 10.48 8.52 -4.30
C GLY A 223 11.66 8.79 -3.37
N LEU A 224 12.26 7.72 -2.82
CA LEU A 224 13.44 7.82 -1.95
C LEU A 224 14.67 8.40 -2.68
N ALA A 225 14.85 8.08 -3.97
CA ALA A 225 15.95 8.61 -4.76
C ALA A 225 15.77 10.11 -5.05
N LEU A 226 14.56 10.55 -5.44
CA LEU A 226 14.24 11.98 -5.61
C LEU A 226 14.51 12.77 -4.32
N LEU A 227 14.23 12.16 -3.17
CA LEU A 227 14.52 12.75 -1.86
C LEU A 227 15.99 12.65 -1.44
N ARG A 228 16.89 12.07 -2.24
CA ARG A 228 18.30 11.82 -1.86
C ARG A 228 18.41 11.07 -0.52
N LEU A 229 17.52 10.11 -0.27
CA LEU A 229 17.57 9.20 0.89
C LEU A 229 18.33 7.91 0.57
N ILE A 230 18.47 7.58 -0.71
CA ILE A 230 19.28 6.48 -1.23
C ILE A 230 20.24 7.00 -2.31
N SER A 231 21.31 6.26 -2.56
CA SER A 231 22.24 6.55 -3.65
C SER A 231 21.57 6.33 -5.01
N SER A 232 21.87 7.21 -5.96
CA SER A 232 21.35 7.17 -7.31
C SER A 232 22.36 7.81 -8.27
N ASP A 233 22.29 7.43 -9.54
CA ASP A 233 22.92 8.14 -10.65
C ASP A 233 21.85 8.91 -11.45
N GLY A 234 22.27 9.90 -12.23
CA GLY A 234 21.36 10.81 -12.92
C GLY A 234 21.17 12.13 -12.17
N ARG A 235 20.72 13.17 -12.90
CA ARG A 235 20.64 14.53 -12.37
C ARG A 235 19.35 14.72 -11.59
N ILE A 236 19.41 15.29 -10.39
CA ILE A 236 18.23 15.64 -9.57
C ILE A 236 18.29 17.13 -9.24
N VAL A 237 17.24 17.87 -9.59
CA VAL A 237 17.13 19.32 -9.39
C VAL A 237 15.91 19.60 -8.51
N PHE A 238 16.12 20.35 -7.43
CA PHE A 238 15.05 20.81 -6.52
C PHE A 238 15.06 22.33 -6.42
N LEU A 239 13.93 22.97 -6.72
CA LEU A 239 13.76 24.43 -6.80
C LEU A 239 14.90 25.12 -7.60
N GLY A 240 15.23 24.54 -8.76
CA GLY A 240 16.27 25.03 -9.67
C GLY A 240 17.72 24.72 -9.24
N LYS A 241 17.94 24.10 -8.08
CA LYS A 241 19.28 23.74 -7.58
C LYS A 241 19.56 22.27 -7.82
N ASP A 242 20.73 21.96 -8.38
CA ASP A 242 21.19 20.58 -8.51
C ASP A 242 21.54 20.02 -7.13
N ILE A 243 20.86 18.96 -6.73
CA ILE A 243 21.05 18.29 -5.44
C ILE A 243 21.71 16.92 -5.58
N GLN A 244 22.02 16.49 -6.80
CA GLN A 244 22.74 15.26 -7.04
C GLN A 244 24.17 15.37 -6.48
N GLY A 245 24.63 14.31 -5.81
CA GLY A 245 25.99 14.26 -5.24
C GLY A 245 26.19 15.07 -3.95
N LEU A 246 25.23 15.91 -3.54
CA LEU A 246 25.30 16.59 -2.24
C LEU A 246 25.42 15.59 -1.09
N ARG A 247 26.30 15.90 -0.14
CA ARG A 247 26.50 15.11 1.08
C ARG A 247 25.42 15.43 2.11
N PHE A 248 25.35 14.61 3.16
CA PHE A 248 24.34 14.73 4.20
C PHE A 248 24.21 16.15 4.80
N LYS A 249 25.33 16.82 5.08
CA LYS A 249 25.34 18.19 5.65
C LYS A 249 24.80 19.23 4.67
N GLU A 250 25.12 19.09 3.39
CA GLU A 250 24.71 20.01 2.32
C GLU A 250 23.23 19.82 1.97
N MET A 251 22.69 18.62 2.17
CA MET A 251 21.26 18.35 2.02
C MET A 251 20.39 18.95 3.14
N ARG A 252 20.96 19.20 4.33
CA ARG A 252 20.20 19.61 5.53
C ARG A 252 19.28 20.82 5.32
N PRO A 253 19.67 21.90 4.61
CA PRO A 253 18.77 23.03 4.36
C PRO A 253 17.53 22.64 3.53
N PHE A 254 17.68 21.73 2.58
CA PHE A 254 16.59 21.28 1.69
C PHE A 254 15.61 20.32 2.38
N ARG A 255 16.04 19.64 3.45
CA ARG A 255 15.21 18.66 4.17
C ARG A 255 13.93 19.27 4.73
N ARG A 256 13.93 20.55 5.09
CA ARG A 256 12.71 21.20 5.60
C ARG A 256 11.64 21.35 4.51
N ASP A 257 12.07 21.52 3.27
CA ASP A 257 11.21 21.78 2.11
C ASP A 257 10.85 20.48 1.35
N MET A 258 11.43 19.33 1.78
CA MET A 258 11.27 18.01 1.16
C MET A 258 10.89 16.96 2.21
N GLN A 259 9.65 16.49 2.20
CA GLN A 259 9.13 15.56 3.21
C GLN A 259 8.62 14.26 2.59
N ILE A 260 8.48 13.23 3.43
CA ILE A 260 7.94 11.93 3.03
C ILE A 260 6.95 11.42 4.08
N VAL A 261 5.84 10.87 3.61
CA VAL A 261 4.92 10.06 4.39
C VAL A 261 5.14 8.61 3.96
N PHE A 262 5.57 7.76 4.88
CA PHE A 262 5.87 6.35 4.62
C PHE A 262 4.61 5.48 4.66
N GLN A 263 4.64 4.36 3.93
CA GLN A 263 3.56 3.37 3.87
C GLN A 263 3.20 2.75 5.23
N ASP A 264 4.20 2.56 6.11
CA ASP A 264 3.99 2.03 7.46
C ASP A 264 4.14 3.13 8.53
N PRO A 265 3.02 3.68 9.05
CA PRO A 265 3.05 4.58 10.19
C PRO A 265 3.68 3.95 11.44
N PHE A 266 3.58 2.62 11.61
CA PHE A 266 4.06 1.96 12.81
C PHE A 266 5.58 1.98 12.91
N GLY A 267 6.28 1.69 11.81
CA GLY A 267 7.73 1.76 11.73
C GLY A 267 8.29 3.19 11.70
N SER A 268 7.50 4.18 11.28
CA SER A 268 7.98 5.56 11.09
C SER A 268 7.74 6.50 12.29
N LEU A 269 6.84 6.12 13.21
CA LEU A 269 6.56 6.86 14.44
C LEU A 269 7.30 6.23 15.63
N SER A 270 8.04 7.02 16.40
CA SER A 270 8.71 6.53 17.61
C SER A 270 7.68 6.19 18.70
N PRO A 271 7.61 4.94 19.20
CA PRO A 271 6.62 4.56 20.22
C PRO A 271 6.95 5.16 21.60
N ARG A 272 8.16 5.72 21.76
CA ARG A 272 8.64 6.34 23.00
C ARG A 272 8.36 7.83 23.09
N MET A 273 7.85 8.43 22.02
CA MET A 273 7.60 9.86 21.94
C MET A 273 6.09 10.12 21.92
N SER A 274 5.68 11.22 22.53
CA SER A 274 4.31 11.70 22.43
C SER A 274 4.03 12.25 21.02
N VAL A 275 2.76 12.39 20.64
CA VAL A 275 2.38 12.96 19.34
C VAL A 275 2.93 14.38 19.15
N VAL A 276 2.92 15.21 20.20
CA VAL A 276 3.50 16.56 20.15
C VAL A 276 5.00 16.51 19.86
N ASP A 277 5.74 15.60 20.49
CA ASP A 277 7.18 15.47 20.26
C ASP A 277 7.49 14.97 18.86
N ILE A 278 6.71 14.01 18.36
CA ILE A 278 6.87 13.45 17.01
C ILE A 278 6.66 14.53 15.94
N ILE A 279 5.59 15.30 16.06
CA ILE A 279 5.29 16.37 15.09
C ILE A 279 6.29 17.52 15.25
N ALA A 280 6.67 17.89 16.48
CA ALA A 280 7.62 18.98 16.74
C ALA A 280 9.10 18.64 16.43
N GLU A 281 9.43 17.37 16.18
CA GLU A 281 10.81 16.93 15.88
C GLU A 281 11.41 17.73 14.72
N GLY A 282 10.69 17.81 13.60
CA GLY A 282 11.11 18.55 12.42
C GLY A 282 11.31 20.04 12.70
N LEU A 283 10.37 20.66 13.41
CA LEU A 283 10.44 22.07 13.81
C LEU A 283 11.68 22.35 14.67
N SER A 284 12.00 21.44 15.59
CA SER A 284 13.14 21.60 16.49
C SER A 284 14.48 21.56 15.75
N VAL A 285 14.57 20.80 14.66
CA VAL A 285 15.80 20.64 13.86
C VAL A 285 15.97 21.76 12.82
N HIS A 286 14.86 22.18 12.19
CA HIS A 286 14.88 23.08 11.03
C HIS A 286 14.47 24.52 11.35
N GLN A 287 13.80 24.74 12.49
CA GLN A 287 13.37 26.06 12.95
C GLN A 287 13.70 26.25 14.45
N PRO A 288 15.00 26.16 14.83
CA PRO A 288 15.42 26.19 16.23
C PRO A 288 15.08 27.51 16.94
N GLY A 289 14.87 28.59 16.19
CA GLY A 289 14.47 29.90 16.74
C GLY A 289 13.04 29.98 17.27
N LEU A 290 12.18 28.98 16.97
CA LEU A 290 10.83 28.94 17.53
C LEU A 290 10.87 28.64 19.02
N SER A 291 10.14 29.44 19.79
CA SER A 291 9.83 29.19 21.19
C SER A 291 9.00 27.91 21.34
N ARG A 292 8.92 27.41 22.58
CA ARG A 292 8.12 26.22 22.88
C ARG A 292 6.64 26.42 22.54
N GLU A 293 6.11 27.60 22.85
CA GLU A 293 4.70 27.96 22.62
C GLU A 293 4.38 28.08 21.12
N GLU A 294 5.28 28.67 20.33
CA GLU A 294 5.13 28.74 18.87
C GLU A 294 5.17 27.34 18.24
N ARG A 295 6.05 26.45 18.71
CA ARG A 295 6.09 25.06 18.23
C ARG A 295 4.79 24.33 18.55
N GLU A 296 4.31 24.46 19.79
CA GLU A 296 3.05 23.84 20.20
C GLU A 296 1.87 24.35 19.36
N THR A 297 1.82 25.66 19.10
CA THR A 297 0.79 26.27 18.23
C THR A 297 0.79 25.65 16.83
N ARG A 298 1.97 25.38 16.24
CA ARG A 298 2.05 24.72 14.93
C ARG A 298 1.69 23.25 14.97
N VAL A 299 2.03 22.54 16.05
CA VAL A 299 1.58 21.15 16.25
C VAL A 299 0.06 21.11 16.33
N VAL A 300 -0.56 22.01 17.09
CA VAL A 300 -2.02 22.12 17.22
C VAL A 300 -2.65 22.34 15.85
N LYS A 301 -2.18 23.34 15.09
CA LYS A 301 -2.65 23.60 13.73
C LYS A 301 -2.49 22.37 12.82
N ALA A 302 -1.33 21.70 12.84
CA ALA A 302 -1.10 20.51 12.02
C ALA A 302 -2.02 19.35 12.38
N LEU A 303 -2.40 19.19 13.65
CA LEU A 303 -3.40 18.20 14.07
C LEU A 303 -4.80 18.56 13.58
N GLU A 304 -5.17 19.85 13.64
CA GLU A 304 -6.45 20.34 13.10
C GLU A 304 -6.53 20.13 11.58
N ASP A 305 -5.47 20.44 10.84
CA ASP A 305 -5.39 20.28 9.38
C ASP A 305 -5.60 18.82 8.93
N VAL A 306 -5.19 17.84 9.75
CA VAL A 306 -5.43 16.41 9.49
C VAL A 306 -6.70 15.86 10.17
N GLY A 307 -7.51 16.74 10.77
CA GLY A 307 -8.78 16.38 11.42
C GLY A 307 -8.62 15.51 12.66
N LEU A 308 -7.60 15.76 13.47
CA LEU A 308 -7.39 15.15 14.78
C LEU A 308 -7.63 16.17 15.90
N ASN A 309 -8.17 15.72 17.03
CA ASN A 309 -8.36 16.58 18.20
C ASN A 309 -6.99 16.97 18.81
N PRO A 310 -6.64 18.26 18.87
CA PRO A 310 -5.36 18.73 19.41
C PRO A 310 -5.10 18.34 20.87
N GLU A 311 -6.14 18.09 21.66
CA GLU A 311 -6.01 17.64 23.06
C GLU A 311 -5.37 16.26 23.17
N THR A 312 -5.38 15.48 22.08
CA THR A 312 -4.75 14.16 22.04
C THR A 312 -3.23 14.23 21.83
N ARG A 313 -2.63 15.41 21.64
CA ARG A 313 -1.20 15.60 21.34
C ARG A 313 -0.24 15.03 22.39
N PHE A 314 -0.70 14.88 23.64
CA PHE A 314 0.10 14.33 24.73
C PHE A 314 0.09 12.79 24.80
N ARG A 315 -0.76 12.15 23.99
CA ARG A 315 -0.86 10.68 23.90
C ARG A 315 0.27 10.10 23.06
N TYR A 316 0.42 8.79 23.14
CA TYR A 316 1.42 8.02 22.40
C TYR A 316 0.80 7.33 21.17
N PRO A 317 1.57 7.03 20.11
CA PRO A 317 1.06 6.44 18.87
C PRO A 317 0.25 5.14 19.02
N HIS A 318 0.58 4.30 20.02
CA HIS A 318 -0.12 3.03 20.25
C HIS A 318 -1.56 3.22 20.72
N GLU A 319 -1.91 4.42 21.19
CA GLU A 319 -3.24 4.77 21.69
C GLU A 319 -4.22 5.23 20.59
N PHE A 320 -3.78 5.27 19.35
CA PHE A 320 -4.55 5.71 18.19
C PHE A 320 -4.91 4.54 17.28
N SER A 321 -5.97 4.71 16.47
CA SER A 321 -6.29 3.77 15.39
C SER A 321 -5.24 3.84 14.26
N GLY A 322 -5.25 2.86 13.34
CA GLY A 322 -4.38 2.89 12.15
C GLY A 322 -4.53 4.17 11.33
N GLY A 323 -5.76 4.58 11.00
CA GLY A 323 -6.03 5.81 10.26
C GLY A 323 -5.66 7.08 11.03
N GLN A 324 -5.81 7.10 12.36
CA GLN A 324 -5.33 8.22 13.17
C GLN A 324 -3.80 8.31 13.17
N ARG A 325 -3.08 7.18 13.22
CA ARG A 325 -1.62 7.15 13.08
C ARG A 325 -1.16 7.63 11.70
N GLN A 326 -1.86 7.27 10.63
CA GLN A 326 -1.60 7.78 9.28
C GLN A 326 -1.69 9.32 9.26
N ARG A 327 -2.77 9.87 9.84
CA ARG A 327 -2.96 11.33 9.97
C ARG A 327 -1.86 12.00 10.80
N ILE A 328 -1.39 11.37 11.88
CA ILE A 328 -0.23 11.86 12.66
C ILE A 328 1.03 11.89 11.78
N SER A 329 1.27 10.86 10.95
CA SER A 329 2.41 10.84 10.02
C SER A 329 2.31 11.95 8.96
N ILE A 330 1.10 12.25 8.47
CA ILE A 330 0.86 13.38 7.56
C ILE A 330 1.12 14.69 8.28
N ALA A 331 0.57 14.89 9.48
CA ALA A 331 0.78 16.09 10.31
C ALA A 331 2.27 16.37 10.53
N ARG A 332 3.05 15.33 10.85
CA ARG A 332 4.51 15.41 10.99
C ARG A 332 5.21 15.93 9.73
N ALA A 333 4.78 15.50 8.55
CA ALA A 333 5.36 15.94 7.29
C ALA A 333 4.96 17.40 6.97
N ILE A 334 3.69 17.75 7.14
CA ILE A 334 3.16 19.06 6.72
C ILE A 334 3.49 20.21 7.67
N VAL A 335 3.81 19.93 8.95
CA VAL A 335 4.10 20.98 9.95
C VAL A 335 5.28 21.88 9.57
N LEU A 336 6.16 21.40 8.69
CA LEU A 336 7.29 22.16 8.15
C LEU A 336 6.91 23.06 6.96
N GLU A 337 5.67 22.98 6.49
CA GLU A 337 5.16 23.65 5.29
C GLU A 337 6.04 23.39 4.05
N PRO A 338 6.27 22.11 3.67
CA PRO A 338 7.22 21.76 2.62
C PRO A 338 6.71 22.10 1.21
N ASP A 339 7.65 22.40 0.31
CA ASP A 339 7.36 22.61 -1.13
C ASP A 339 7.15 21.28 -1.89
N PHE A 340 7.74 20.18 -1.41
CA PHE A 340 7.62 18.86 -2.02
C PHE A 340 7.39 17.76 -0.98
N VAL A 341 6.35 16.97 -1.20
CA VAL A 341 6.00 15.82 -0.36
C VAL A 341 5.90 14.58 -1.22
N VAL A 342 6.60 13.51 -0.82
CA VAL A 342 6.39 12.17 -1.37
C VAL A 342 5.44 11.43 -0.44
N LEU A 343 4.37 10.88 -1.02
CA LEU A 343 3.49 9.98 -0.30
C LEU A 343 3.71 8.57 -0.84
N ASP A 344 4.26 7.68 -0.02
CA ASP A 344 4.50 6.28 -0.37
C ASP A 344 3.32 5.44 0.11
N GLU A 345 2.41 5.12 -0.80
CA GLU A 345 1.13 4.41 -0.53
C GLU A 345 0.30 5.01 0.63
N PRO A 346 -0.04 6.32 0.59
CA PRO A 346 -0.98 6.89 1.55
C PRO A 346 -2.39 6.33 1.29
N THR A 347 -2.88 5.43 2.14
CA THR A 347 -4.29 5.00 2.08
C THR A 347 -5.23 5.97 2.77
#